data_AF-A0A2V5TE67-F1
#
_entry.id   AF-A0A2V5TE67-F1
#
_cell.length_a   1.000
_cell.length_b   1.000
_cell.length_c   1.000
_cell.angle_alpha   90.00
_cell.angle_beta   90.00
_cell.angle_gamma   90.00
#
_symmetry.space_group_name_H-M   'P 1'
#
loop_
_entity.id
_entity.type
_entity.pdbx_description
1 polymer ?
#
loop_
_entity_poly.entity_id
_entity_poly.type
_entity_poly.pdbx_seq_one_letter_code
_entity_poly.pdbx_strand_id
1 'polypeptide(L)'
;MAALAALAAGSTHASAIREFDLRTVESLGRQLYEHENQSPKSLSGTEARALDSAKAALGARIDKSHKFIVLHDPTKSGYLVYALATSKDPDDVVFGIHYRVTVSADGNKAERVDGLSRTRLVVNKSETSVAVWANQLVSTLPLETHVYLSLLHSMPLYVRTSAHTMWKIEEGRISKTKGSQ
;
A
#
# COMPACT_ATOMS: atom_id res chain seq x y z
N MET A 1 -29.58 -8.23 -43.70
CA MET A 1 -29.96 -7.92 -42.30
C MET A 1 -29.12 -8.80 -41.39
N ALA A 2 -28.66 -8.23 -40.27
CA ALA A 2 -27.85 -8.78 -39.18
C ALA A 2 -26.30 -8.78 -39.37
N ALA A 3 -25.69 -7.66 -38.96
CA ALA A 3 -24.31 -7.62 -38.52
C ALA A 3 -24.24 -8.14 -37.08
N LEU A 4 -23.43 -9.16 -36.83
CA LEU A 4 -23.18 -9.70 -35.50
C LEU A 4 -22.11 -8.85 -34.81
N ALA A 5 -22.53 -7.93 -33.94
CA ALA A 5 -21.60 -7.19 -33.09
C ALA A 5 -21.14 -8.09 -31.95
N ALA A 6 -19.88 -8.54 -32.01
CA ALA A 6 -19.23 -9.19 -30.88
C ALA A 6 -18.96 -8.15 -29.78
N LEU A 7 -19.74 -8.19 -28.70
CA LEU A 7 -19.44 -7.47 -27.46
C LEU A 7 -18.22 -8.12 -26.82
N ALA A 8 -17.05 -7.51 -26.96
CA ALA A 8 -15.90 -7.81 -26.12
C ALA A 8 -16.25 -7.37 -24.69
N ALA A 9 -16.67 -8.31 -23.85
CA ALA A 9 -16.83 -8.10 -22.42
C ALA A 9 -15.44 -7.99 -21.77
N GLY A 10 -14.79 -6.85 -21.95
CA GLY A 10 -13.64 -6.47 -21.13
C GLY A 10 -14.15 -6.17 -19.73
N SER A 11 -13.95 -7.08 -18.77
CA SER A 11 -14.15 -6.77 -17.36
C SER A 11 -13.13 -5.69 -16.99
N THR A 12 -13.58 -4.43 -16.94
CA THR A 12 -12.80 -3.35 -16.34
C THR A 12 -12.72 -3.65 -14.85
N HIS A 13 -11.62 -4.27 -14.41
CA HIS A 13 -11.35 -4.44 -12.98
C HIS A 13 -11.13 -3.05 -12.39
N ALA A 14 -12.18 -2.44 -11.84
CA ALA A 14 -12.06 -1.18 -11.13
C ALA A 14 -11.35 -1.42 -9.79
N SER A 15 -10.35 -0.59 -9.49
CA SER A 15 -9.73 -0.59 -8.17
C SER A 15 -10.74 -0.19 -7.10
N ALA A 16 -10.71 -0.89 -5.96
CA ALA A 16 -11.53 -0.55 -4.79
C ALA A 16 -10.96 0.65 -4.02
N ILE A 17 -9.68 0.97 -4.27
CA ILE A 17 -8.94 2.04 -3.61
C ILE A 17 -8.52 3.12 -4.61
N ARG A 18 -8.13 4.29 -4.10
CA ARG A 18 -7.46 5.30 -4.93
C ARG A 18 -6.14 4.72 -5.45
N GLU A 19 -5.92 4.71 -6.75
CA GLU A 19 -4.65 4.25 -7.32
C GLU A 19 -3.72 5.41 -7.60
N PHE A 20 -2.42 5.11 -7.55
CA PHE A 20 -1.35 5.99 -7.99
C PHE A 20 -0.60 5.31 -9.14
N ASP A 21 0.04 6.11 -9.99
CA ASP A 21 0.96 5.56 -10.98
C ASP A 21 2.17 4.88 -10.30
N LEU A 22 2.87 4.01 -11.04
CA LEU A 22 3.96 3.21 -10.49
C LEU A 22 5.12 4.05 -9.94
N ARG A 23 5.43 5.21 -10.54
CA ARG A 23 6.53 6.07 -10.02
C ARG A 23 6.14 6.66 -8.68
N THR A 24 4.89 7.08 -8.55
CA THR A 24 4.34 7.59 -7.29
C THR A 24 4.29 6.48 -6.23
N VAL A 25 3.85 5.27 -6.59
CA VAL A 25 3.87 4.10 -5.71
C VAL A 25 5.29 3.79 -5.19
N GLU A 26 6.27 3.75 -6.10
CA GLU A 26 7.68 3.54 -5.75
C GLU A 26 8.20 4.63 -4.80
N SER A 27 7.86 5.90 -5.06
CA SER A 27 8.27 7.05 -4.25
C SER A 27 7.68 6.99 -2.83
N LEU A 28 6.37 6.74 -2.73
CA LEU A 28 5.69 6.63 -1.44
C LEU A 28 6.24 5.45 -0.64
N GLY A 29 6.48 4.30 -1.26
CA GLY A 29 7.03 3.12 -0.59
C GLY A 29 8.42 3.36 0.00
N ARG A 30 9.29 4.10 -0.71
CA ARG A 30 10.59 4.53 -0.18
C ARG A 30 10.45 5.49 1.00
N GLN A 31 9.56 6.48 0.91
CA GLN A 31 9.30 7.41 2.01
C GLN A 31 8.80 6.69 3.27
N LEU A 32 7.91 5.69 3.12
CA LEU A 32 7.46 4.85 4.24
C LEU A 32 8.65 4.13 4.91
N TYR A 33 9.55 3.55 4.12
CA TYR A 33 10.74 2.87 4.63
C TYR A 33 11.74 3.84 5.28
N GLU A 34 11.93 5.03 4.72
CA GLU A 34 12.79 6.06 5.30
C GLU A 34 12.27 6.53 6.66
N HIS A 35 10.94 6.71 6.79
CA HIS A 35 10.31 7.02 8.07
C HIS A 35 10.41 5.88 9.10
N GLU A 36 10.49 4.63 8.66
CA GLU A 36 10.70 3.49 9.56
C GLU A 36 12.05 3.58 10.28
N ASN A 37 13.09 4.01 9.56
CA ASN A 37 14.48 4.02 10.01
C ASN A 37 14.91 5.35 10.64
N GLN A 38 14.06 6.38 10.63
CA GLN A 38 14.36 7.69 11.21
C GLN A 38 13.87 7.79 12.65
N SER A 39 14.60 8.56 13.47
CA SER A 39 14.09 9.00 14.76
C SER A 39 12.79 9.78 14.57
N PRO A 40 11.78 9.62 15.43
CA PRO A 40 10.53 10.35 15.31
C PRO A 40 10.79 11.86 15.28
N LYS A 41 10.50 12.48 14.13
CA LYS A 41 10.46 13.94 14.03
C LYS A 41 9.16 14.43 14.65
N SER A 42 9.20 15.59 15.29
CA SER A 42 7.98 16.26 15.74
C SER A 42 7.13 16.60 14.52
N LEU A 43 5.88 16.13 14.51
CA LEU A 43 4.91 16.54 13.49
C LEU A 43 4.63 18.04 13.62
N SER A 44 4.49 18.72 12.50
CA SER A 44 3.92 20.06 12.45
C SER A 44 2.46 20.06 12.96
N GLY A 45 1.92 21.25 13.25
CA GLY A 45 0.54 21.35 13.73
C GLY A 45 -0.51 20.81 12.75
N THR A 46 -0.30 20.95 11.43
CA THR A 46 -1.19 20.40 10.40
C THR A 46 -1.05 18.88 10.26
N GLU A 47 0.17 18.35 10.32
CA GLU A 47 0.42 16.90 10.26
C GLU A 47 -0.15 16.19 11.50
N ALA A 48 -0.03 16.79 12.69
CA ALA A 48 -0.62 16.25 13.91
C ALA A 48 -2.15 16.18 13.81
N ARG A 49 -2.79 17.26 13.32
CA ARG A 49 -4.25 17.23 13.04
C ARG A 49 -4.61 16.18 12.01
N ALA A 50 -3.80 16.02 10.97
CA ALA A 50 -4.06 15.01 9.96
C ALA A 50 -4.01 13.59 10.53
N LEU A 51 -3.02 13.33 11.40
CA LEU A 51 -2.92 12.07 12.13
C LEU A 51 -4.14 11.82 13.02
N ASP A 52 -4.59 12.83 13.77
CA ASP A 52 -5.77 12.71 14.65
C ASP A 52 -7.04 12.44 13.84
N SER A 53 -7.24 13.17 12.73
CA SER A 53 -8.35 12.97 11.81
C SER A 53 -8.34 11.56 11.19
N ALA A 54 -7.16 11.04 10.84
CA ALA A 54 -7.02 9.69 10.32
C ALA A 54 -7.33 8.62 11.37
N LYS A 55 -6.81 8.77 12.61
CA LYS A 55 -7.11 7.85 13.72
C LYS A 55 -8.61 7.82 14.02
N ALA A 56 -9.26 8.98 14.06
CA ALA A 56 -10.70 9.08 14.26
C ALA A 56 -11.49 8.36 13.16
N ALA A 57 -11.09 8.52 11.89
CA ALA A 57 -11.75 7.86 10.76
C ALA A 57 -11.54 6.33 10.72
N LEU A 58 -10.38 5.86 11.19
CA LEU A 58 -10.06 4.43 11.24
C LEU A 58 -10.77 3.74 12.41
N GLY A 59 -10.89 4.41 13.57
CA GLY A 59 -11.64 3.91 14.72
C GLY A 59 -11.22 2.50 15.14
N ALA A 60 -12.19 1.59 15.27
CA ALA A 60 -11.94 0.21 15.70
C ALA A 60 -11.21 -0.67 14.66
N ARG A 61 -10.88 -0.16 13.47
CA ARG A 61 -10.11 -0.91 12.44
C ARG A 61 -8.62 -1.02 12.78
N ILE A 62 -8.12 -0.10 13.61
CA ILE A 62 -6.73 -0.05 14.05
C ILE A 62 -6.59 -0.54 15.49
N ASP A 63 -5.40 -1.02 15.82
CA ASP A 63 -5.01 -1.44 17.16
C ASP A 63 -3.57 -1.00 17.46
N LYS A 64 -3.04 -1.42 18.62
CA LYS A 64 -1.66 -1.10 19.05
C LYS A 64 -0.55 -1.66 18.15
N SER A 65 -0.87 -2.59 17.23
CA SER A 65 0.09 -3.12 16.26
C SER A 65 0.23 -2.24 15.01
N HIS A 66 -0.50 -1.12 14.95
CA HIS A 66 -0.38 -0.17 13.85
C HIS A 66 0.59 0.96 14.17
N LYS A 67 1.61 1.11 13.33
CA LYS A 67 2.48 2.30 13.29
C LYS A 67 1.89 3.32 12.32
N PHE A 68 1.92 4.59 12.70
CA PHE A 68 1.40 5.67 11.87
C PHE A 68 2.52 6.45 11.19
N ILE A 69 2.35 6.73 9.90
CA ILE A 69 3.23 7.60 9.11
C ILE A 69 2.37 8.62 8.38
N VAL A 70 2.75 9.89 8.47
CA VAL A 70 2.08 11.01 7.77
C VAL A 70 2.99 11.45 6.63
N LEU A 71 2.48 11.43 5.40
CA LEU A 71 3.17 11.92 4.20
C LEU A 71 2.33 12.99 3.52
N HIS A 72 2.96 13.86 2.74
CA HIS A 72 2.23 14.74 1.83
C HIS A 72 1.59 13.94 0.68
N ASP A 73 0.40 14.34 0.26
CA ASP A 73 -0.23 13.75 -0.93
C ASP A 73 0.51 14.22 -2.19
N PRO A 74 1.07 13.31 -3.01
CA PRO A 74 1.85 13.70 -4.19
C PRO A 74 1.00 14.29 -5.33
N THR A 75 -0.33 14.19 -5.23
CA THR A 75 -1.26 14.61 -6.29
C THR A 75 -2.31 15.62 -5.82
N LYS A 76 -2.28 16.01 -4.54
CA LYS A 76 -3.18 17.01 -3.92
C LYS A 76 -2.41 17.83 -2.88
N SER A 77 -2.99 18.91 -2.37
CA SER A 77 -2.41 19.71 -1.29
C SER A 77 -2.56 19.11 0.12
N GLY A 78 -3.13 17.91 0.24
CA GLY A 78 -3.44 17.23 1.49
C GLY A 78 -2.35 16.32 2.03
N TYR A 79 -2.77 15.38 2.87
CA TYR A 79 -1.90 14.36 3.45
C TYR A 79 -2.40 12.96 3.14
N LEU A 80 -1.47 12.02 3.11
CA LEU A 80 -1.73 10.59 3.19
C LEU A 80 -1.24 10.10 4.55
N VAL A 81 -2.17 9.63 5.38
CA VAL A 81 -1.83 9.02 6.66
C VAL A 81 -1.94 7.51 6.55
N TYR A 82 -0.83 6.84 6.76
CA TYR A 82 -0.71 5.40 6.73
C TYR A 82 -0.83 4.83 8.13
N ALA A 83 -1.63 3.78 8.29
CA ALA A 83 -1.60 2.91 9.45
C ALA A 83 -1.03 1.57 9.00
N LEU A 84 0.25 1.34 9.32
CA LEU A 84 0.99 0.15 8.91
C LEU A 84 0.95 -0.90 10.01
N ALA A 85 0.38 -2.07 9.72
CA ALA A 85 0.40 -3.20 10.64
C ALA A 85 1.83 -3.75 10.80
N THR A 86 2.22 -4.03 12.04
CA THR A 86 3.56 -4.51 12.39
C THR A 86 3.51 -5.88 13.07
N SER A 87 4.59 -6.65 12.94
CA SER A 87 4.84 -7.85 13.74
C SER A 87 6.05 -7.63 14.64
N LYS A 88 6.10 -8.39 15.74
CA LYS A 88 7.29 -8.49 16.59
C LYS A 88 8.29 -9.53 16.08
N ASP A 89 7.83 -10.43 15.23
CA ASP A 89 8.66 -11.42 14.57
C ASP A 89 9.30 -10.77 13.33
N PRO A 90 10.65 -10.69 13.23
CA PRO A 90 11.33 -10.12 12.07
C PRO A 90 11.14 -10.93 10.78
N ASP A 91 10.71 -12.18 10.89
CA ASP A 91 10.41 -13.06 9.76
C ASP A 91 8.97 -12.94 9.26
N ASP A 92 8.11 -12.21 9.97
CA ASP A 92 6.75 -11.95 9.52
C ASP A 92 6.69 -10.80 8.51
N VAL A 93 6.44 -11.13 7.25
CA VAL A 93 6.09 -10.15 6.22
C VAL A 93 4.58 -9.91 6.25
N VAL A 94 4.18 -8.79 6.86
CA VAL A 94 2.76 -8.43 7.05
C VAL A 94 2.22 -7.72 5.80
N PHE A 95 1.50 -8.44 4.94
CA PHE A 95 0.83 -7.87 3.75
C PHE A 95 -0.50 -7.19 4.07
N GLY A 96 -1.16 -7.65 5.13
CA GLY A 96 -2.54 -7.32 5.45
C GLY A 96 -2.72 -6.22 6.47
N ILE A 97 -3.96 -5.73 6.56
CA ILE A 97 -4.45 -4.78 7.57
C ILE A 97 -3.68 -3.45 7.58
N HIS A 98 -3.07 -3.09 6.45
CA HIS A 98 -2.61 -1.71 6.22
C HIS A 98 -3.76 -0.83 5.77
N TYR A 99 -3.74 0.44 6.20
CA TYR A 99 -4.70 1.45 5.77
C TYR A 99 -4.00 2.71 5.27
N ARG A 100 -4.66 3.42 4.37
CA ARG A 100 -4.28 4.77 3.95
C ARG A 100 -5.48 5.69 4.04
N VAL A 101 -5.32 6.83 4.69
CA VAL A 101 -6.34 7.86 4.81
C VAL A 101 -5.89 9.09 4.04
N THR A 102 -6.69 9.54 3.07
CA THR A 102 -6.51 10.86 2.45
C THR A 102 -7.12 11.91 3.38
N VAL A 103 -6.36 12.94 3.71
CA VAL A 103 -6.77 14.01 4.64
C VAL A 103 -6.60 15.37 3.98
N SER A 104 -7.51 16.31 4.28
CA SER A 104 -7.48 17.68 3.79
C SER A 104 -6.19 18.44 4.14
N ALA A 105 -5.87 19.47 3.37
CA ALA A 105 -4.65 20.28 3.51
C ALA A 105 -4.47 20.95 4.90
N ASP A 106 -5.58 21.26 5.57
CA ASP A 106 -5.57 21.84 6.92
C ASP A 106 -5.44 20.79 8.04
N GLY A 107 -5.51 19.50 7.67
CA GLY A 107 -5.46 18.34 8.56
C GLY A 107 -6.79 18.02 9.26
N ASN A 108 -7.88 18.75 9.01
CA ASN A 108 -9.09 18.68 9.83
C ASN A 108 -10.13 17.65 9.35
N LYS A 109 -9.92 17.03 8.19
CA LYS A 109 -10.94 16.15 7.60
C LYS A 109 -10.32 14.95 6.90
N ALA A 110 -10.66 13.76 7.36
CA ALA A 110 -10.46 12.53 6.58
C ALA A 110 -11.43 12.54 5.38
N GLU A 111 -10.89 12.57 4.18
CA GLU A 111 -11.65 12.60 2.93
C GLU A 111 -11.96 11.19 2.42
N ARG A 112 -11.05 10.24 2.65
CA ARG A 112 -11.17 8.87 2.16
C ARG A 112 -10.36 7.91 3.01
N VAL A 113 -10.93 6.74 3.31
CA VAL A 113 -10.22 5.62 3.94
C VAL A 113 -10.11 4.48 2.94
N ASP A 114 -8.88 4.07 2.64
CA ASP A 114 -8.55 2.91 1.82
C ASP A 114 -8.01 1.78 2.70
N GLY A 115 -8.68 0.62 2.70
CA GLY A 115 -8.11 -0.62 3.20
C GLY A 115 -7.22 -1.23 2.13
N LEU A 116 -5.91 -1.33 2.38
CA LEU A 116 -4.91 -1.74 1.38
C LEU A 116 -4.81 -3.28 1.21
N SER A 117 -5.72 -4.01 1.86
CA SER A 117 -5.89 -5.45 1.79
C SER A 117 -7.32 -5.81 2.26
N ARG A 118 -7.74 -7.07 2.01
CA ARG A 118 -9.03 -7.58 2.49
C ARG A 118 -8.94 -8.37 3.79
N THR A 119 -7.74 -8.81 4.18
CA THR A 119 -7.53 -9.76 5.27
C THR A 119 -6.24 -9.43 6.03
N ARG A 120 -6.09 -10.05 7.21
CA ARG A 120 -4.81 -10.13 7.93
C ARG A 120 -3.94 -11.22 7.30
N LEU A 121 -3.30 -10.85 6.20
CA LEU A 121 -2.31 -11.69 5.53
C LEU A 121 -0.92 -11.43 6.12
N VAL A 122 -0.31 -12.48 6.67
CA VAL A 122 1.07 -12.50 7.13
C VAL A 122 1.75 -13.69 6.45
N VAL A 123 2.94 -13.47 5.90
CA VAL A 123 3.78 -14.53 5.33
C VAL A 123 5.03 -14.61 6.17
N ASN A 124 5.22 -15.74 6.86
CA ASN A 124 6.44 -16.00 7.62
C ASN A 124 7.52 -16.50 6.65
N LYS A 125 8.67 -15.82 6.60
CA LYS A 125 9.83 -16.21 5.79
C LYS A 125 10.79 -17.06 6.62
N SER A 126 11.65 -17.81 5.93
CA SER A 126 12.78 -18.51 6.55
C SER A 126 14.09 -17.91 6.07
N GLU A 127 15.21 -18.29 6.70
CA GLU A 127 16.55 -17.92 6.23
C GLU A 127 16.83 -18.37 4.78
N THR A 128 16.15 -19.42 4.31
CA THR A 128 16.30 -19.95 2.94
C THR A 128 15.33 -19.31 1.93
N SER A 129 14.43 -18.43 2.39
CA SER A 129 13.47 -17.76 1.51
C SER A 129 14.20 -16.77 0.60
N VAL A 130 14.03 -16.96 -0.71
CA VAL A 130 14.60 -16.06 -1.74
C VAL A 130 13.62 -14.98 -2.21
N ALA A 131 12.34 -15.15 -1.90
CA ALA A 131 11.27 -14.19 -2.16
C ALA A 131 10.02 -14.55 -1.34
N VAL A 132 9.12 -13.59 -1.20
CA VAL A 132 7.73 -13.82 -0.76
C VAL A 132 6.76 -13.34 -1.83
N TRP A 133 5.53 -13.87 -1.82
CA TRP A 133 4.52 -13.48 -2.79
C TRP A 133 3.11 -13.39 -2.19
N ALA A 134 2.25 -12.57 -2.80
CA ALA A 134 0.88 -12.38 -2.37
C ALA A 134 -0.06 -12.01 -3.54
N ASN A 135 -1.37 -12.19 -3.33
CA ASN A 135 -2.41 -11.67 -4.22
C ASN A 135 -2.92 -10.32 -3.68
N GLN A 136 -2.85 -9.27 -4.50
CA GLN A 136 -3.42 -7.95 -4.23
C GLN A 136 -4.79 -7.83 -4.88
N LEU A 137 -5.84 -7.87 -4.06
CA LEU A 137 -7.23 -7.92 -4.51
C LEU A 137 -7.93 -6.56 -4.55
N VAL A 138 -7.35 -5.51 -3.95
CA VAL A 138 -8.00 -4.19 -3.86
C VAL A 138 -7.53 -3.20 -4.94
N SER A 139 -6.46 -3.52 -5.67
CA SER A 139 -5.87 -2.66 -6.70
C SER A 139 -5.39 -3.46 -7.92
N THR A 140 -5.45 -2.80 -9.08
CA THR A 140 -4.96 -3.29 -10.37
C THR A 140 -3.44 -3.17 -10.51
N LEU A 141 -2.80 -2.36 -9.66
CA LEU A 141 -1.36 -2.15 -9.58
C LEU A 141 -0.80 -2.60 -8.21
N PRO A 142 0.52 -2.81 -8.10
CA PRO A 142 1.15 -2.93 -6.78
C PRO A 142 0.97 -1.64 -5.98
N LEU A 143 0.91 -1.78 -4.66
CA LEU A 143 0.81 -0.69 -3.71
C LEU A 143 2.16 -0.32 -3.10
N GLU A 144 2.22 0.88 -2.54
CA GLU A 144 3.39 1.45 -1.88
C GLU A 144 3.81 0.62 -0.66
N THR A 145 2.86 -0.09 -0.04
CA THR A 145 3.14 -1.03 1.05
C THR A 145 3.96 -2.23 0.60
N HIS A 146 3.83 -2.70 -0.65
CA HIS A 146 4.68 -3.79 -1.14
C HIS A 146 6.12 -3.33 -1.36
N VAL A 147 6.31 -2.10 -1.82
CA VAL A 147 7.63 -1.46 -1.95
C VAL A 147 8.27 -1.29 -0.58
N TYR A 148 7.52 -0.76 0.38
CA TYR A 148 7.93 -0.66 1.79
C TYR A 148 8.35 -2.01 2.37
N LEU A 149 7.53 -3.06 2.22
CA LEU A 149 7.83 -4.40 2.77
C LEU A 149 9.07 -5.04 2.11
N SER A 150 9.26 -4.85 0.80
CA SER A 150 10.44 -5.36 0.11
C SER A 150 11.72 -4.75 0.67
N LEU A 151 11.70 -3.45 0.92
CA LEU A 151 12.82 -2.72 1.54
C LEU A 151 13.01 -3.14 3.00
N LEU A 152 11.93 -3.21 3.77
CA LEU A 152 11.96 -3.57 5.20
C LEU A 152 12.61 -4.94 5.42
N HIS A 153 12.24 -5.93 4.61
CA HIS A 153 12.77 -7.29 4.74
C HIS A 153 13.98 -7.57 3.84
N SER A 154 14.48 -6.57 3.12
CA SER A 154 15.62 -6.68 2.19
C SER A 154 15.50 -7.87 1.24
N MET A 155 14.29 -8.09 0.71
CA MET A 155 13.97 -9.28 -0.09
C MET A 155 13.03 -8.95 -1.24
N PRO A 156 13.16 -9.63 -2.40
CA PRO A 156 12.22 -9.49 -3.50
C PRO A 156 10.81 -9.93 -3.13
N LEU A 157 9.85 -9.25 -3.75
CA LEU A 157 8.44 -9.44 -3.56
C LEU A 157 7.72 -9.67 -4.88
N TYR A 158 6.85 -10.67 -4.94
CA TYR A 158 6.00 -10.92 -6.10
C TYR A 158 4.54 -10.68 -5.76
N VAL A 159 3.86 -9.84 -6.53
CA VAL A 159 2.46 -9.52 -6.29
C VAL A 159 1.65 -9.72 -7.56
N ARG A 160 0.63 -10.58 -7.47
CA ARG A 160 -0.39 -10.68 -8.51
C ARG A 160 -1.54 -9.74 -8.17
N THR A 161 -1.82 -8.78 -9.05
CA THR A 161 -2.86 -7.77 -8.82
C THR A 161 -4.24 -8.25 -9.28
N SER A 162 -5.29 -7.47 -9.01
CA SER A 162 -6.65 -7.78 -9.49
C SER A 162 -6.76 -7.76 -11.01
N ALA A 163 -5.84 -7.08 -11.70
CA ALA A 163 -5.69 -7.12 -13.15
C ALA A 163 -4.95 -8.39 -13.65
N HIS A 164 -4.78 -9.40 -12.79
CA HIS A 164 -4.12 -10.66 -13.05
C HIS A 164 -2.65 -10.59 -13.48
N THR A 165 -2.06 -9.38 -13.49
CA THR A 165 -0.66 -9.16 -13.82
C THR A 165 0.21 -9.48 -12.61
N MET A 166 1.29 -10.22 -12.84
CA MET A 166 2.32 -10.48 -11.84
C MET A 166 3.41 -9.41 -11.94
N TRP A 167 3.79 -8.87 -10.79
CA TRP A 167 4.80 -7.83 -10.65
C TRP A 167 5.91 -8.30 -9.71
N LYS A 168 7.15 -7.95 -10.03
CA LYS A 168 8.30 -8.07 -9.13
C LYS A 168 8.58 -6.71 -8.51
N ILE A 169 8.78 -6.71 -7.20
CA ILE A 169 9.17 -5.57 -6.38
C ILE A 169 10.51 -5.91 -5.74
N GLU A 170 11.53 -5.10 -5.97
CA GLU A 170 12.89 -5.33 -5.49
C GLU A 170 13.62 -3.99 -5.44
N GLU A 171 14.42 -3.76 -4.40
CA GLU A 171 15.24 -2.54 -4.25
C GLU A 171 14.43 -1.23 -4.46
N GLY A 172 13.19 -1.22 -4.00
CA GLY A 172 12.31 -0.06 -4.12
C GLY A 172 11.76 0.19 -5.53
N ARG A 173 11.87 -0.77 -6.45
CA ARG A 173 11.43 -0.68 -7.84
C ARG A 173 10.34 -1.70 -8.16
N ILE A 174 9.46 -1.34 -9.08
CA ILE A 174 8.38 -2.20 -9.58
C ILE A 174 8.65 -2.53 -11.06
N SER A 175 8.60 -3.82 -11.39
CA SER A 175 8.71 -4.29 -12.76
C SER A 175 7.67 -5.38 -13.05
N LYS A 176 7.19 -5.46 -14.30
CA LYS A 176 6.35 -6.59 -14.72
C LYS A 176 7.22 -7.82 -14.81
N THR A 177 6.74 -8.95 -14.30
CA THR A 177 7.38 -10.23 -14.60
C THR A 177 7.08 -10.59 -16.05
N LYS A 178 8.08 -11.04 -16.81
CA LYS A 178 7.81 -11.71 -18.08
C LYS A 178 7.04 -12.99 -17.75
N GLY A 179 5.82 -13.13 -18.27
CA GLY A 179 5.07 -14.38 -18.08
C GLY A 179 5.86 -15.53 -18.67
N SER A 180 6.06 -16.60 -17.90
CA SER A 180 6.23 -17.91 -18.52
C SER A 180 4.94 -18.21 -19.26
N GLN A 181 5.01 -18.28 -20.59
CA GLN A 181 3.95 -18.89 -21.38
C GLN A 181 3.81 -20.37 -21.00
#